data_AF-A0A382ME04-F1
#
_entry.id   AF-A0A382ME04-F1
#
_cell.length_a   1.000
_cell.length_b   1.000
_cell.length_c   1.000
_cell.angle_alpha   90.00
_cell.angle_beta   90.00
_cell.angle_gamma   90.00
#
_symmetry.space_group_name_H-M   'P 1'
#
loop_
_entity.id
_entity.type
_entity.pdbx_description
1 polymer ?
#
loop_
_entity_poly.entity_id
_entity_poly.type
_entity_poly.pdbx_seq_one_letter_code
_entity_poly.pdbx_strand_id
1 'polypeptide(L)'
;MNLTKQPPRRPSNLNIAGIVGLARMTDKARAFNNETLGEYLYGGDSGLDRKILDFLSIPDEQFAEAVEEYDDHTLDTWVIAQSTRTISEIEEFNQRELSIEPQTEEYRQRLKDRLAKYAPDRTDIKTVLQSVELDDWGNFWQLDLTKQPPRSPYNRNIAGVFGIARMAEKARAARADKIGEYKYGQDSGLDRYLLDCLNLSAESFQQGAVDNPNDLELNDWVLSNIEKDPAEIEVFNQNARQFGLETEKHRDNFAKRREMITPGQTDIGNWLDLMDYDDQKSFGIVDLARRPPRSPYDTNIGGITHLARLIDKARATSRDSLG
;
A
#
# COMPACT_ATOMS: atom_id res chain seq x y z
N MET A 1 -0.03 9.23 -4.66
CA MET A 1 0.57 8.06 -3.95
C MET A 1 1.51 8.61 -2.88
N ASN A 2 1.64 7.98 -1.71
CA ASN A 2 2.54 8.45 -0.66
C ASN A 2 3.79 7.54 -0.54
N LEU A 3 4.92 7.99 -1.09
CA LEU A 3 6.17 7.22 -1.13
C LEU A 3 6.97 7.26 0.18
N THR A 4 6.50 7.99 1.19
CA THR A 4 7.04 7.88 2.55
C THR A 4 6.58 6.60 3.26
N LYS A 5 5.60 5.89 2.70
CA LYS A 5 4.95 4.70 3.31
C LYS A 5 5.14 3.42 2.49
N GLN A 6 5.49 3.54 1.22
CA GLN A 6 5.67 2.41 0.30
C GLN A 6 6.63 2.83 -0.82
N PRO A 7 7.30 1.89 -1.50
CA PRO A 7 8.11 2.23 -2.66
C PRO A 7 7.20 2.50 -3.87
N PRO A 8 7.65 3.23 -4.89
CA PRO A 8 6.97 3.24 -6.17
C PRO A 8 7.09 1.84 -6.81
N ARG A 9 6.28 1.55 -7.84
CA ARG A 9 6.35 0.28 -8.58
C ARG A 9 7.77 -0.06 -9.02
N ARG A 10 8.04 -1.35 -9.18
CA ARG A 10 9.36 -1.81 -9.58
C ARG A 10 9.70 -1.27 -10.98
N PRO A 11 10.96 -0.91 -11.27
CA PRO A 11 11.37 -0.50 -12.61
C PRO A 11 11.00 -1.52 -13.70
N SER A 12 10.99 -2.83 -13.40
CA SER A 12 10.55 -3.85 -14.36
C SER A 12 9.03 -3.94 -14.58
N ASN A 13 8.21 -3.14 -13.90
CA ASN A 13 6.77 -3.07 -14.12
C ASN A 13 6.47 -2.39 -15.48
N LEU A 14 5.79 -3.12 -16.37
CA LEU A 14 5.48 -2.69 -17.74
C LEU A 14 4.02 -2.25 -17.93
N ASN A 15 3.26 -2.04 -16.84
CA ASN A 15 1.81 -1.80 -16.91
C ASN A 15 1.42 -0.50 -17.62
N ILE A 16 2.37 0.43 -17.83
CA ILE A 16 2.12 1.69 -18.53
C ILE A 16 2.98 1.73 -19.79
N ALA A 17 2.33 1.77 -20.94
CA ALA A 17 2.85 1.82 -22.30
C ALA A 17 3.91 0.75 -22.62
N GLY A 18 3.99 -0.31 -21.82
CA GLY A 18 5.00 -1.36 -21.96
C GLY A 18 6.44 -0.86 -21.72
N ILE A 19 6.66 0.27 -21.04
CA ILE A 19 8.00 0.88 -20.92
C ILE A 19 8.57 0.67 -19.51
N VAL A 20 9.80 0.14 -19.45
CA VAL A 20 10.57 -0.04 -18.22
C VAL A 20 10.72 1.29 -17.48
N GLY A 21 10.35 1.28 -16.19
CA GLY A 21 10.45 2.42 -15.29
C GLY A 21 9.34 3.47 -15.44
N LEU A 22 8.45 3.37 -16.44
CA LEU A 22 7.40 4.37 -16.65
C LEU A 22 6.31 4.32 -15.56
N ALA A 23 5.88 3.11 -15.18
CA ALA A 23 4.97 2.90 -14.05
C ALA A 23 5.55 3.48 -12.74
N ARG A 24 6.85 3.28 -12.52
CA ARG A 24 7.60 3.84 -11.40
C ARG A 24 7.66 5.37 -11.45
N MET A 25 7.96 5.94 -12.61
CA MET A 25 8.01 7.40 -12.81
C MET A 25 6.63 8.03 -12.59
N THR A 26 5.57 7.35 -13.00
CA THR A 26 4.16 7.75 -12.76
C THR A 26 3.86 7.83 -11.27
N ASP A 27 4.24 6.81 -10.50
CA ASP A 27 4.07 6.81 -9.06
C ASP A 27 4.81 7.96 -8.37
N LYS A 28 6.02 8.24 -8.84
CA LYS A 28 6.85 9.35 -8.35
C LYS A 28 6.29 10.71 -8.75
N ALA A 29 5.79 10.88 -9.96
CA ALA A 29 5.12 12.10 -10.41
C ALA A 29 3.88 12.37 -9.54
N ARG A 30 3.03 11.35 -9.32
CA ARG A 30 1.88 11.45 -8.42
C ARG A 30 2.29 11.79 -6.99
N ALA A 31 3.41 11.27 -6.50
CA ALA A 31 3.90 11.57 -5.16
C ALA A 31 4.52 12.98 -5.07
N PHE A 32 5.19 13.43 -6.13
CA PHE A 32 5.73 14.78 -6.28
C PHE A 32 4.60 15.81 -6.21
N ASN A 33 3.54 15.65 -7.02
CA ASN A 33 2.39 16.56 -7.02
C ASN A 33 1.64 16.59 -5.67
N ASN A 34 1.64 15.47 -4.95
CA ASN A 34 1.02 15.35 -3.62
C ASN A 34 2.00 15.67 -2.46
N GLU A 35 3.19 16.20 -2.74
CA GLU A 35 4.22 16.52 -1.72
C GLU A 35 4.57 15.33 -0.79
N THR A 36 4.48 14.10 -1.30
CA THR A 36 4.68 12.85 -0.55
C THR A 36 5.75 11.97 -1.20
N LEU A 37 6.69 12.59 -1.92
CA LEU A 37 7.78 11.92 -2.63
C LEU A 37 8.81 11.26 -1.69
N GLY A 38 9.00 11.78 -0.48
CA GLY A 38 9.98 11.26 0.48
C GLY A 38 11.42 11.46 0.01
N GLU A 39 12.25 10.40 0.11
CA GLU A 39 13.66 10.44 -0.30
C GLU A 39 13.88 10.19 -1.80
N TYR A 40 12.81 9.95 -2.55
CA TYR A 40 12.89 9.76 -3.99
C TYR A 40 13.11 11.09 -4.73
N LEU A 41 13.70 11.02 -5.91
CA LEU A 41 13.87 12.16 -6.83
C LEU A 41 12.94 11.97 -8.02
N TYR A 42 12.30 13.01 -8.54
CA TYR A 42 11.42 12.93 -9.71
C TYR A 42 12.01 13.71 -10.90
N GLY A 43 11.63 13.34 -12.13
CA GLY A 43 11.86 14.15 -13.32
C GLY A 43 13.34 14.35 -13.65
N GLY A 44 13.72 15.58 -14.00
CA GLY A 44 15.10 15.98 -14.30
C GLY A 44 16.13 15.63 -13.23
N ASP A 45 15.71 15.56 -11.96
CA ASP A 45 16.61 15.25 -10.84
C ASP A 45 16.90 13.75 -10.70
N SER A 46 16.06 12.89 -11.29
CA SER A 46 16.28 11.44 -11.34
C SER A 46 16.99 11.03 -12.62
N GLY A 47 18.18 10.42 -12.49
CA GLY A 47 18.90 9.88 -13.64
C GLY A 47 18.15 8.78 -14.39
N LEU A 48 17.24 8.04 -13.74
CA LEU A 48 16.41 7.03 -14.40
C LEU A 48 15.21 7.66 -15.11
N ASP A 49 14.58 8.67 -14.52
CA ASP A 49 13.40 9.31 -15.08
C ASP A 49 13.80 10.14 -16.31
N ARG A 50 14.93 10.85 -16.24
CA ARG A 50 15.50 11.55 -17.41
C ARG A 50 15.64 10.67 -18.63
N LYS A 51 16.12 9.43 -18.48
CA LYS A 51 16.24 8.51 -19.63
C LYS A 51 14.89 8.21 -20.28
N ILE A 52 13.84 8.10 -19.48
CA ILE A 52 12.48 7.83 -19.96
C ILE A 52 11.91 9.09 -20.62
N LEU A 53 12.03 10.24 -19.97
CA LEU A 53 11.58 11.53 -20.50
C LEU A 53 12.27 11.88 -21.83
N ASP A 54 13.60 11.70 -21.91
CA ASP A 54 14.39 11.87 -23.12
C ASP A 54 13.96 10.88 -24.21
N PHE A 55 13.72 9.62 -23.84
CA PHE A 55 13.23 8.61 -24.77
C PHE A 55 11.86 9.00 -25.32
N LEU A 56 10.94 9.49 -24.49
CA LEU A 56 9.60 9.89 -24.92
C LEU A 56 9.54 11.29 -25.54
N SER A 57 10.60 12.09 -25.40
CA SER A 57 10.60 13.52 -25.74
C SER A 57 9.52 14.32 -25.01
N ILE A 58 9.24 13.96 -23.75
CA ILE A 58 8.23 14.59 -22.90
C ILE A 58 8.96 15.32 -21.75
N PRO A 59 8.74 16.63 -21.54
CA PRO A 59 9.23 17.34 -20.36
C PRO A 59 8.63 16.78 -19.06
N ASP A 60 9.39 16.80 -17.96
CA ASP A 60 8.92 16.34 -16.65
C ASP A 60 7.72 17.12 -16.11
N GLU A 61 7.65 18.43 -16.35
CA GLU A 61 6.48 19.26 -16.01
C GLU A 61 5.22 18.79 -16.75
N GLN A 62 5.34 18.57 -18.07
CA GLN A 62 4.21 18.08 -18.89
C GLN A 62 3.76 16.68 -18.44
N PHE A 63 4.70 15.80 -18.09
CA PHE A 63 4.38 14.48 -17.57
C PHE A 63 3.70 14.58 -16.19
N ALA A 64 4.17 15.48 -15.32
CA ALA A 64 3.58 15.70 -14.01
C ALA A 64 2.14 16.19 -14.09
N GLU A 65 1.82 17.09 -15.03
CA GLU A 65 0.45 17.54 -15.30
C GLU A 65 -0.42 16.36 -15.79
N ALA A 66 0.08 15.56 -16.73
CA ALA A 66 -0.66 14.44 -17.30
C ALA A 66 -1.06 13.38 -16.24
N VAL A 67 -0.20 13.10 -15.24
CA VAL A 67 -0.53 12.11 -14.20
C VAL A 67 -1.55 12.59 -13.17
N GLU A 68 -1.89 13.89 -13.14
CA GLU A 68 -3.02 14.41 -12.35
C GLU A 68 -4.35 14.15 -13.04
N GLU A 69 -4.37 14.26 -14.37
CA GLU A 69 -5.57 14.11 -15.18
C GLU A 69 -5.90 12.64 -15.47
N TYR A 70 -4.86 11.79 -15.60
CA TYR A 70 -5.01 10.44 -16.11
C TYR A 70 -4.70 9.34 -15.07
N ASP A 71 -5.58 8.35 -15.02
CA ASP A 71 -5.29 7.06 -14.40
C ASP A 71 -4.31 6.25 -15.26
N ASP A 72 -3.85 5.09 -14.78
CA ASP A 72 -2.84 4.31 -15.51
C ASP A 72 -3.29 3.89 -16.92
N HIS A 73 -4.58 3.58 -17.10
CA HIS A 73 -5.12 3.13 -18.38
C HIS A 73 -5.20 4.28 -19.39
N THR A 74 -5.66 5.44 -18.96
CA THR A 74 -5.73 6.63 -19.80
C THR A 74 -4.36 7.24 -20.06
N LEU A 75 -3.44 7.16 -19.08
CA LEU A 75 -2.06 7.61 -19.22
C LEU A 75 -1.28 6.76 -20.24
N ASP A 76 -1.51 5.45 -20.27
CA ASP A 76 -0.96 4.55 -21.30
C ASP A 76 -1.27 5.07 -22.71
N THR A 77 -2.55 5.37 -22.97
CA THR A 77 -3.00 5.91 -24.26
C THR A 77 -2.37 7.27 -24.56
N TRP A 78 -2.28 8.14 -23.55
CA TRP A 78 -1.69 9.47 -23.71
C TRP A 78 -0.19 9.38 -24.04
N VAL A 79 0.58 8.55 -23.33
CA VAL A 79 2.03 8.38 -23.57
C VAL A 79 2.30 7.85 -24.98
N ILE A 80 1.51 6.87 -25.43
CA ILE A 80 1.62 6.32 -26.79
C ILE A 80 1.36 7.42 -27.83
N ALA A 81 0.35 8.26 -27.60
CA ALA A 81 0.01 9.36 -28.51
C ALA A 81 1.10 10.46 -28.56
N GLN A 82 1.75 10.76 -27.42
CA GLN A 82 2.77 11.81 -27.34
C GLN A 82 4.14 11.38 -27.87
N SER A 83 4.59 10.17 -27.53
CA SER A 83 6.00 9.79 -27.72
C SER A 83 6.39 9.43 -29.16
N THR A 84 5.42 9.14 -30.03
CA THR A 84 5.62 8.67 -31.42
C THR A 84 6.51 7.42 -31.57
N ARG A 85 6.86 6.75 -30.46
CA ARG A 85 7.74 5.58 -30.44
C ARG A 85 7.04 4.36 -31.00
N THR A 86 7.76 3.60 -31.80
CA THR A 86 7.32 2.29 -32.29
C THR A 86 7.47 1.23 -31.21
N ILE A 87 6.70 0.14 -31.33
CA ILE A 87 6.81 -1.02 -30.43
C ILE A 87 8.24 -1.58 -30.41
N SER A 88 8.91 -1.65 -31.57
CA SER A 88 10.30 -2.11 -31.69
C SER A 88 11.28 -1.23 -30.91
N GLU A 89 11.13 0.10 -30.98
CA GLU A 89 11.97 1.03 -30.20
C GLU A 89 11.75 0.87 -28.70
N ILE A 90 10.50 0.63 -28.26
CA ILE A 90 10.18 0.38 -26.85
C ILE A 90 10.83 -0.93 -26.38
N GLU A 91 10.73 -2.00 -27.16
CA GLU A 91 11.37 -3.29 -26.85
C GLU A 91 12.90 -3.16 -26.76
N GLU A 92 13.53 -2.46 -27.70
CA GLU A 92 14.98 -2.19 -27.68
C GLU A 92 15.39 -1.37 -26.45
N PHE A 93 14.62 -0.32 -26.13
CA PHE A 93 14.83 0.48 -24.92
C PHE A 93 14.75 -0.38 -23.66
N ASN A 94 13.70 -1.20 -23.54
CA ASN A 94 13.47 -2.07 -22.39
C ASN A 94 14.60 -3.08 -22.22
N GLN A 95 14.98 -3.79 -23.29
CA GLN A 95 16.07 -4.77 -23.25
C GLN A 95 17.40 -4.12 -22.84
N ARG A 96 17.67 -2.92 -23.36
CA ARG A 96 18.85 -2.15 -22.98
C ARG A 96 18.81 -1.81 -21.49
N GLU A 97 17.77 -1.15 -21.00
CA GLU A 97 17.72 -0.68 -19.60
C GLU A 97 17.72 -1.84 -18.58
N LEU A 98 17.04 -2.95 -18.89
CA LEU A 98 17.01 -4.13 -18.02
C LEU A 98 18.38 -4.81 -17.89
N SER A 99 19.27 -4.68 -18.88
CA SER A 99 20.57 -5.36 -18.92
C SER A 99 21.74 -4.52 -18.41
N ILE A 100 21.54 -3.26 -18.04
CA ILE A 100 22.62 -2.37 -17.57
C ILE A 100 23.17 -2.87 -16.23
N GLU A 101 24.42 -3.33 -16.22
CA GLU A 101 25.17 -3.59 -14.99
C GLU A 101 25.84 -2.30 -14.44
N PRO A 102 26.16 -2.23 -13.14
CA PRO A 102 26.93 -1.13 -12.55
C PRO A 102 28.28 -0.88 -13.25
N GLN A 103 28.44 0.31 -13.81
CA GLN A 103 29.62 0.68 -14.62
C GLN A 103 30.77 1.28 -13.79
N THR A 104 30.46 1.93 -12.66
CA THR A 104 31.46 2.53 -11.75
C THR A 104 31.67 1.66 -10.52
N GLU A 105 32.84 1.79 -9.89
CA GLU A 105 33.13 1.05 -8.65
C GLU A 105 32.18 1.45 -7.52
N GLU A 106 31.77 2.72 -7.46
CA GLU A 106 30.77 3.18 -6.50
C GLU A 106 29.44 2.42 -6.66
N TYR A 107 28.92 2.28 -7.89
CA TYR A 107 27.67 1.55 -8.11
C TYR A 107 27.83 0.04 -7.88
N ARG A 108 28.99 -0.55 -8.20
CA ARG A 108 29.29 -1.95 -7.86
C ARG A 108 29.31 -2.18 -6.36
N GLN A 109 29.93 -1.28 -5.61
CA GLN A 109 29.97 -1.37 -4.15
C GLN A 109 28.57 -1.20 -3.56
N ARG A 110 27.77 -0.24 -4.07
CA ARG A 110 26.38 -0.07 -3.65
C ARG A 110 25.53 -1.32 -3.85
N LEU A 111 25.68 -2.02 -4.98
CA LEU A 111 25.00 -3.30 -5.21
C LEU A 111 25.45 -4.36 -4.20
N LYS A 112 26.76 -4.50 -3.94
CA LYS A 112 27.28 -5.43 -2.92
C LYS A 112 26.72 -5.13 -1.53
N ASP A 113 26.66 -3.87 -1.14
CA ASP A 113 26.14 -3.45 0.17
C ASP A 113 24.65 -3.78 0.33
N ARG A 114 23.86 -3.54 -0.73
CA ARG A 114 22.43 -3.91 -0.76
C ARG A 114 22.21 -5.42 -0.68
N LEU A 115 23.01 -6.21 -1.41
CA LEU A 115 22.97 -7.66 -1.32
C LEU A 115 23.31 -8.14 0.09
N ALA A 116 24.41 -7.66 0.67
CA ALA A 116 24.80 -8.00 2.04
C ALA A 116 23.71 -7.65 3.05
N LYS A 117 23.03 -6.51 2.87
CA LYS A 117 21.97 -6.05 3.78
C LYS A 117 20.66 -6.81 3.65
N TYR A 118 20.21 -7.12 2.42
CA TYR A 118 18.85 -7.57 2.18
C TYR A 118 18.74 -9.00 1.66
N ALA A 119 19.74 -9.50 0.95
CA ALA A 119 19.70 -10.80 0.28
C ALA A 119 21.11 -11.38 0.07
N PRO A 120 21.85 -11.71 1.14
CA PRO A 120 23.26 -12.07 1.06
C PRO A 120 23.53 -13.34 0.23
N ASP A 121 22.53 -14.21 0.13
CA ASP A 121 22.63 -15.49 -0.58
C ASP A 121 22.20 -15.39 -2.06
N ARG A 122 21.70 -14.23 -2.53
CA ARG A 122 21.24 -14.05 -3.91
C ARG A 122 22.42 -13.69 -4.84
N THR A 123 22.55 -14.44 -5.93
CA THR A 123 23.63 -14.26 -6.93
C THR A 123 23.13 -13.82 -8.31
N ASP A 124 21.82 -13.77 -8.51
CA ASP A 124 21.14 -13.46 -9.77
C ASP A 124 20.85 -11.95 -9.96
N ILE A 125 20.96 -11.15 -8.90
CA ILE A 125 20.79 -9.69 -8.93
C ILE A 125 22.11 -9.05 -9.37
N LYS A 126 22.15 -8.55 -10.60
CA LYS A 126 23.36 -8.04 -11.27
C LYS A 126 23.19 -6.66 -11.88
N THR A 127 21.96 -6.30 -12.27
CA THR A 127 21.70 -5.07 -13.02
C THR A 127 21.35 -3.89 -12.11
N VAL A 128 21.49 -2.67 -12.63
CA VAL A 128 21.17 -1.44 -11.90
C VAL A 128 19.71 -1.45 -11.45
N LEU A 129 18.79 -1.87 -12.32
CA LEU A 129 17.36 -1.91 -11.99
C LEU A 129 17.05 -3.00 -10.95
N GLN A 130 17.64 -4.19 -11.06
CA GLN A 130 17.51 -5.22 -10.02
C GLN A 130 18.06 -4.74 -8.66
N SER A 131 19.14 -3.95 -8.66
CA SER A 131 19.65 -3.33 -7.43
C SER A 131 18.67 -2.33 -6.82
N VAL A 132 17.96 -1.55 -7.64
CA VAL A 132 16.93 -0.62 -7.19
C VAL A 132 15.74 -1.38 -6.61
N GLU A 133 15.29 -2.44 -7.29
CA GLU A 133 14.20 -3.31 -6.81
C GLU A 133 14.53 -3.95 -5.46
N LEU A 134 15.76 -4.45 -5.30
CA LEU A 134 16.23 -5.01 -4.05
C LEU A 134 16.22 -3.99 -2.90
N ASP A 135 16.62 -2.75 -3.19
CA ASP A 135 16.67 -1.68 -2.20
C ASP A 135 15.27 -1.26 -1.75
N ASP A 136 14.36 -1.06 -2.69
CA ASP A 136 12.96 -0.74 -2.40
C ASP A 136 12.29 -1.88 -1.63
N TRP A 137 12.43 -3.12 -2.11
CA TRP A 137 11.89 -4.28 -1.41
C TRP A 137 12.44 -4.33 0.01
N GLY A 138 13.77 -4.32 0.16
CA GLY A 138 14.46 -4.45 1.44
C GLY A 138 14.13 -3.37 2.48
N ASN A 139 13.79 -2.15 2.05
CA ASN A 139 13.40 -1.07 2.94
C ASN A 139 11.91 -1.12 3.35
N PHE A 140 11.02 -1.69 2.52
CA PHE A 140 9.57 -1.52 2.70
C PHE A 140 8.77 -2.80 2.94
N TRP A 141 9.32 -3.99 2.68
CA TRP A 141 8.56 -5.23 2.90
C TRP A 141 8.36 -5.54 4.39
N GLN A 142 9.27 -5.12 5.27
CA GLN A 142 9.11 -5.36 6.70
C GLN A 142 8.19 -4.33 7.32
N LEU A 143 7.25 -4.80 8.14
CA LEU A 143 6.37 -3.94 8.95
C LEU A 143 6.46 -4.34 10.42
N ASP A 144 6.39 -3.34 11.31
CA ASP A 144 6.43 -3.54 12.75
C ASP A 144 5.10 -3.15 13.40
N LEU A 145 4.22 -4.14 13.60
CA LEU A 145 2.91 -3.94 14.21
C LEU A 145 2.95 -3.84 15.74
N THR A 146 4.14 -3.93 16.35
CA THR A 146 4.32 -3.57 17.77
C THR A 146 4.33 -2.06 17.98
N LYS A 147 4.53 -1.28 16.91
CA LYS A 147 4.68 0.19 16.95
C LYS A 147 3.52 0.96 16.32
N GLN A 148 2.73 0.30 15.48
CA GLN A 148 1.58 0.90 14.80
C GLN A 148 0.53 -0.17 14.48
N PRO A 149 -0.76 0.19 14.42
CA PRO A 149 -1.76 -0.75 13.96
C PRO A 149 -1.65 -0.94 12.45
N PRO A 150 -2.08 -2.08 11.90
CA PRO A 150 -2.28 -2.19 10.47
C PRO A 150 -3.43 -1.27 10.03
N ARG A 151 -3.55 -1.07 8.72
CA ARG A 151 -4.62 -0.30 8.06
C ARG A 151 -5.99 -0.78 8.51
N SER A 152 -6.95 0.14 8.45
CA SER A 152 -8.34 -0.14 8.81
C SER A 152 -8.85 -1.39 8.05
N PRO A 153 -9.63 -2.27 8.70
CA PRO A 153 -10.29 -3.36 8.02
C PRO A 153 -11.27 -2.87 6.95
N TYR A 154 -11.69 -1.60 6.96
CA TYR A 154 -12.52 -1.03 5.90
C TYR A 154 -11.74 -0.60 4.65
N ASN A 155 -10.41 -0.60 4.68
CA ASN A 155 -9.62 -0.23 3.51
C ASN A 155 -9.88 -1.22 2.35
N ARG A 156 -10.21 -0.68 1.17
CA ARG A 156 -10.53 -1.42 -0.07
C ARG A 156 -9.55 -1.12 -1.21
N ASN A 157 -8.41 -0.52 -0.92
CA ASN A 157 -7.47 -0.07 -1.96
C ASN A 157 -6.81 -1.23 -2.72
N ILE A 158 -6.90 -2.45 -2.20
CA ILE A 158 -6.32 -3.65 -2.80
C ILE A 158 -7.47 -4.56 -3.28
N ALA A 159 -7.52 -4.79 -4.60
CA ALA A 159 -8.52 -5.58 -5.30
C ALA A 159 -9.99 -5.15 -5.07
N GLY A 160 -10.22 -3.95 -4.54
CA GLY A 160 -11.55 -3.49 -4.13
C GLY A 160 -12.13 -4.24 -2.93
N VAL A 161 -11.39 -5.16 -2.30
CA VAL A 161 -11.87 -6.03 -1.23
C VAL A 161 -11.47 -5.45 0.13
N PHE A 162 -12.42 -5.39 1.07
CA PHE A 162 -12.15 -4.88 2.41
C PHE A 162 -11.09 -5.72 3.14
N GLY A 163 -10.23 -5.08 3.92
CA GLY A 163 -9.34 -5.77 4.86
C GLY A 163 -8.13 -6.46 4.22
N ILE A 164 -8.00 -6.52 2.89
CA ILE A 164 -6.83 -7.11 2.23
C ILE A 164 -5.54 -6.37 2.57
N ALA A 165 -5.57 -5.03 2.55
CA ALA A 165 -4.44 -4.19 2.97
C ALA A 165 -4.00 -4.50 4.41
N ARG A 166 -4.98 -4.66 5.33
CA ARG A 166 -4.74 -5.04 6.73
C ARG A 166 -4.10 -6.43 6.83
N MET A 167 -4.62 -7.39 6.09
CA MET A 167 -4.12 -8.76 6.06
C MET A 167 -2.69 -8.82 5.51
N ALA A 168 -2.37 -8.04 4.46
CA ALA A 168 -1.02 -7.97 3.87
C ALA A 168 0.01 -7.40 4.85
N GLU A 169 -0.37 -6.38 5.61
CA GLU A 169 0.48 -5.81 6.67
C GLU A 169 0.72 -6.80 7.81
N LYS A 170 -0.32 -7.52 8.24
CA LYS A 170 -0.18 -8.59 9.23
C LYS A 170 0.69 -9.73 8.69
N ALA A 171 0.56 -10.08 7.42
CA ALA A 171 1.36 -11.11 6.78
C ALA A 171 2.85 -10.75 6.77
N ARG A 172 3.17 -9.52 6.34
CA ARG A 172 4.53 -8.95 6.36
C ARG A 172 5.10 -8.90 7.77
N ALA A 173 4.32 -8.42 8.74
CA ALA A 173 4.75 -8.35 10.13
C ALA A 173 4.95 -9.73 10.78
N ALA A 174 4.10 -10.71 10.47
CA ALA A 174 4.29 -12.09 10.88
C ALA A 174 5.59 -12.68 10.31
N ARG A 175 5.86 -12.45 9.03
CA ARG A 175 7.10 -12.92 8.39
C ARG A 175 8.35 -12.27 9.00
N ALA A 176 8.22 -11.03 9.46
CA ALA A 176 9.31 -10.26 10.08
C ALA A 176 9.42 -10.47 11.61
N ASP A 177 8.65 -11.39 12.20
CA ASP A 177 8.56 -11.61 13.66
C ASP A 177 8.20 -10.35 14.47
N LYS A 178 7.41 -9.45 13.88
CA LYS A 178 7.00 -8.16 14.44
C LYS A 178 5.48 -7.97 14.41
N ILE A 179 4.71 -9.05 14.47
CA ILE A 179 3.24 -9.01 14.45
C ILE A 179 2.63 -8.50 15.77
N GLY A 180 3.35 -8.62 16.90
CA GLY A 180 2.83 -8.23 18.21
C GLY A 180 1.63 -9.07 18.64
N GLU A 181 0.58 -8.43 19.15
CA GLU A 181 -0.64 -9.08 19.64
C GLU A 181 -1.62 -9.47 18.52
N TYR A 182 -1.33 -9.09 17.27
CA TYR A 182 -2.17 -9.47 16.13
C TYR A 182 -1.99 -10.96 15.79
N LYS A 183 -3.03 -11.56 15.22
CA LYS A 183 -3.02 -12.94 14.71
C LYS A 183 -3.08 -12.92 13.21
N TYR A 184 -2.35 -13.81 12.54
CA TYR A 184 -2.33 -13.91 11.07
C TYR A 184 -2.88 -15.25 10.57
N GLY A 185 -3.49 -15.23 9.38
CA GLY A 185 -3.89 -16.45 8.67
C GLY A 185 -4.97 -17.23 9.43
N GLN A 186 -4.75 -18.53 9.63
CA GLN A 186 -5.75 -19.42 10.24
C GLN A 186 -6.08 -19.07 11.71
N ASP A 187 -5.18 -18.39 12.41
CA ASP A 187 -5.40 -17.92 13.78
C ASP A 187 -6.26 -16.66 13.86
N SER A 188 -6.54 -16.01 12.73
CA SER A 188 -7.38 -14.82 12.64
C SER A 188 -8.71 -15.13 11.98
N GLY A 189 -9.82 -14.84 12.67
CA GLY A 189 -11.15 -15.04 12.08
C GLY A 189 -11.36 -14.25 10.79
N LEU A 190 -10.90 -12.98 10.77
CA LEU A 190 -11.03 -12.13 9.59
C LEU A 190 -10.14 -12.60 8.45
N ASP A 191 -8.88 -12.98 8.72
CA ASP A 191 -7.99 -13.44 7.65
C ASP A 191 -8.49 -14.74 7.04
N ARG A 192 -9.03 -15.68 7.83
CA ARG A 192 -9.69 -16.88 7.28
C ARG A 192 -10.82 -16.52 6.31
N TYR A 193 -11.70 -15.60 6.72
CA TYR A 193 -12.80 -15.14 5.88
C TYR A 193 -12.31 -14.50 4.57
N LEU A 194 -11.22 -13.73 4.61
CA LEU A 194 -10.63 -13.12 3.42
C LEU A 194 -9.90 -14.15 2.55
N LEU A 195 -9.12 -15.06 3.14
CA LEU A 195 -8.41 -16.12 2.42
C LEU A 195 -9.38 -17.08 1.71
N ASP A 196 -10.51 -17.42 2.34
CA ASP A 196 -11.58 -18.20 1.73
C ASP A 196 -12.19 -17.46 0.53
N CYS A 197 -12.33 -16.13 0.62
CA CYS A 197 -12.79 -15.30 -0.48
C CYS A 197 -11.78 -15.27 -1.64
N LEU A 198 -10.48 -15.18 -1.35
CA LEU A 198 -9.44 -15.18 -2.36
C LEU A 198 -9.12 -16.57 -2.92
N ASN A 199 -9.61 -17.64 -2.27
CA ASN A 199 -9.19 -19.01 -2.54
C ASN A 199 -7.66 -19.19 -2.43
N LEU A 200 -7.05 -18.57 -1.42
CA LEU A 200 -5.61 -18.59 -1.19
C LEU A 200 -5.27 -19.22 0.17
N SER A 201 -4.12 -19.91 0.24
CA SER A 201 -3.53 -20.26 1.54
C SER A 201 -2.92 -19.03 2.21
N ALA A 202 -2.80 -19.06 3.53
CA ALA A 202 -2.09 -18.01 4.27
C ALA A 202 -0.62 -17.90 3.83
N GLU A 203 0.02 -19.03 3.50
CA GLU A 203 1.42 -19.05 3.05
C GLU A 203 1.59 -18.35 1.70
N SER A 204 0.73 -18.66 0.72
CA SER A 204 0.74 -18.03 -0.60
C SER A 204 0.44 -16.54 -0.50
N PHE A 205 -0.54 -16.15 0.31
CA PHE A 205 -0.84 -14.73 0.55
C PHE A 205 0.31 -14.00 1.24
N GLN A 206 0.96 -14.62 2.23
CA GLN A 206 2.11 -14.01 2.89
C GLN A 206 3.27 -13.78 1.92
N GLN A 207 3.55 -14.75 1.05
CA GLN A 207 4.57 -14.60 0.02
C GLN A 207 4.24 -13.44 -0.92
N GLY A 208 3.01 -13.39 -1.44
CA GLY A 208 2.56 -12.28 -2.30
C GLY A 208 2.64 -10.91 -1.62
N ALA A 209 2.28 -10.81 -0.34
CA ALA A 209 2.39 -9.57 0.43
C ALA A 209 3.85 -9.14 0.68
N VAL A 210 4.77 -10.09 0.84
CA VAL A 210 6.21 -9.81 1.03
C VAL A 210 6.85 -9.40 -0.30
N ASP A 211 6.47 -10.02 -1.41
CA ASP A 211 7.04 -9.75 -2.73
C ASP A 211 6.54 -8.45 -3.35
N ASN A 212 5.41 -7.93 -2.87
CA ASN A 212 4.75 -6.74 -3.40
C ASN A 212 4.51 -5.70 -2.28
N PRO A 213 5.56 -4.96 -1.85
CA PRO A 213 5.42 -3.91 -0.85
C PRO A 213 4.70 -2.65 -1.37
N ASN A 214 4.61 -2.48 -2.69
CA ASN A 214 3.81 -1.46 -3.35
C ASN A 214 2.36 -1.92 -3.50
N ASP A 215 1.39 -1.07 -3.13
CA ASP A 215 -0.02 -1.40 -3.10
C ASP A 215 -0.61 -1.68 -4.49
N LEU A 216 -0.12 -1.03 -5.57
CA LEU A 216 -0.60 -1.29 -6.93
C LEU A 216 -0.13 -2.67 -7.41
N GLU A 217 1.11 -3.06 -7.13
CA GLU A 217 1.59 -4.41 -7.48
C GLU A 217 0.92 -5.48 -6.63
N LEU A 218 0.66 -5.20 -5.35
CA LEU A 218 -0.11 -6.09 -4.49
C LEU A 218 -1.54 -6.23 -5.01
N ASN A 219 -2.16 -5.14 -5.45
CA ASN A 219 -3.47 -5.15 -6.09
C ASN A 219 -3.48 -6.06 -7.31
N ASP A 220 -2.53 -5.89 -8.23
CA ASP A 220 -2.46 -6.68 -9.46
C ASP A 220 -2.23 -8.16 -9.14
N TRP A 221 -1.36 -8.45 -8.17
CA TRP A 221 -1.11 -9.82 -7.71
C TRP A 221 -2.36 -10.44 -7.07
N VAL A 222 -3.11 -9.73 -6.24
CA VAL A 222 -4.36 -10.25 -5.66
C VAL A 222 -5.41 -10.47 -6.76
N LEU A 223 -5.57 -9.52 -7.69
CA LEU A 223 -6.51 -9.63 -8.80
C LEU A 223 -6.17 -10.80 -9.74
N SER A 224 -4.89 -11.13 -9.93
CA SER A 224 -4.50 -12.28 -10.74
C SER A 224 -4.81 -13.63 -10.08
N ASN A 225 -5.09 -13.64 -8.78
CA ASN A 225 -5.38 -14.83 -7.99
C ASN A 225 -6.86 -14.95 -7.60
N ILE A 226 -7.66 -13.89 -7.77
CA ILE A 226 -9.08 -13.92 -7.42
C ILE A 226 -9.90 -14.40 -8.61
N GLU A 227 -10.76 -15.39 -8.39
CA GLU A 227 -11.68 -15.91 -9.42
C GLU A 227 -13.04 -15.20 -9.44
N LYS A 228 -13.24 -14.20 -8.56
CA LYS A 228 -14.52 -13.50 -8.38
C LYS A 228 -14.65 -12.31 -9.31
N ASP A 229 -15.84 -12.11 -9.85
CA ASP A 229 -16.16 -10.93 -10.63
C ASP A 229 -16.39 -9.68 -9.74
N PRO A 230 -16.42 -8.46 -10.32
CA PRO A 230 -16.64 -7.24 -9.54
C PRO A 230 -17.96 -7.19 -8.76
N ALA A 231 -19.03 -7.84 -9.26
CA ALA A 231 -20.32 -7.88 -8.57
C ALA A 231 -20.26 -8.81 -7.35
N GLU A 232 -19.59 -9.95 -7.46
CA GLU A 232 -19.32 -10.85 -6.34
C GLU A 232 -18.48 -10.17 -5.25
N ILE A 233 -17.46 -9.40 -5.63
CA ILE A 233 -16.66 -8.60 -4.71
C ILE A 233 -17.52 -7.56 -3.99
N GLU A 234 -18.41 -6.87 -4.69
CA GLU A 234 -19.29 -5.88 -4.08
C GLU A 234 -20.28 -6.52 -3.10
N VAL A 235 -20.88 -7.67 -3.44
CA VAL A 235 -21.73 -8.44 -2.51
C VAL A 235 -20.93 -8.88 -1.27
N PHE A 236 -19.70 -9.36 -1.47
CA PHE A 236 -18.80 -9.72 -0.38
C PHE A 236 -18.53 -8.53 0.55
N ASN A 237 -18.22 -7.37 -0.02
CA ASN A 237 -17.99 -6.13 0.72
C ASN A 237 -19.23 -5.63 1.47
N GLN A 238 -20.43 -5.79 0.92
CA GLN A 238 -21.68 -5.44 1.61
C GLN A 238 -21.92 -6.33 2.84
N ASN A 239 -21.55 -7.61 2.73
CA ASN A 239 -21.67 -8.58 3.82
C ASN A 239 -20.57 -8.46 4.88
N ALA A 240 -19.49 -7.71 4.61
CA ALA A 240 -18.36 -7.52 5.51
C ALA A 240 -18.75 -7.10 6.94
N ARG A 241 -19.77 -6.26 7.09
CA ARG A 241 -20.25 -5.81 8.42
C ARG A 241 -20.94 -6.91 9.23
N GLN A 242 -21.39 -7.97 8.57
CA GLN A 242 -22.03 -9.12 9.21
C GLN A 242 -21.03 -10.23 9.55
N PHE A 243 -19.77 -10.12 9.10
CA PHE A 243 -18.70 -11.07 9.41
C PHE A 243 -18.65 -11.35 10.92
N GLY A 244 -18.77 -12.61 11.29
CA GLY A 244 -18.67 -13.05 12.68
C GLY A 244 -19.85 -12.62 13.55
N LEU A 245 -21.04 -12.38 12.96
CA LEU A 245 -22.29 -12.04 13.67
C LEU A 245 -23.49 -12.91 13.26
N GLU A 246 -23.25 -13.95 12.46
CA GLU A 246 -24.28 -14.76 11.79
C GLU A 246 -25.07 -15.61 12.78
N THR A 247 -24.43 -16.09 13.86
CA THR A 247 -25.04 -16.97 14.86
C THR A 247 -25.17 -16.28 16.22
N GLU A 248 -26.06 -16.79 17.09
CA GLU A 248 -26.21 -16.29 18.46
C GLU A 248 -24.89 -16.37 19.25
N LYS A 249 -24.19 -17.52 19.15
CA LYS A 249 -22.86 -17.70 19.74
C LYS A 249 -21.84 -16.66 19.26
N HIS A 250 -21.86 -16.33 17.96
CA HIS A 250 -20.98 -15.31 17.40
C HIS A 250 -21.30 -13.92 17.95
N ARG A 251 -22.59 -13.58 18.04
CA ARG A 251 -23.05 -12.31 18.65
C ARG A 251 -22.70 -12.21 20.13
N ASP A 252 -22.79 -13.31 20.89
CA ASP A 252 -22.38 -13.34 22.30
C ASP A 252 -20.87 -13.11 22.46
N ASN A 253 -20.06 -13.73 21.60
CA ASN A 253 -18.62 -13.52 21.60
C ASN A 253 -18.26 -12.07 21.27
N PHE A 254 -18.95 -11.48 20.28
CA PHE A 254 -18.81 -10.07 19.96
C PHE A 254 -19.18 -9.17 21.13
N ALA A 255 -20.34 -9.38 21.77
CA ALA A 255 -20.80 -8.59 22.90
C ALA A 255 -19.81 -8.65 24.08
N LYS A 256 -19.27 -9.83 24.39
CA LYS A 256 -18.22 -10.01 25.41
C LYS A 256 -16.95 -9.25 25.08
N ARG A 257 -16.47 -9.36 23.83
CA ARG A 257 -15.24 -8.68 23.41
C ARG A 257 -15.41 -7.16 23.36
N ARG A 258 -16.58 -6.68 22.90
CA ARG A 258 -16.95 -5.26 22.93
C ARG A 258 -16.91 -4.71 24.34
N GLU A 259 -17.54 -5.39 25.30
CA GLU A 259 -17.53 -4.95 26.70
C GLU A 259 -16.11 -4.88 27.29
N MET A 260 -15.21 -5.79 26.89
CA MET A 260 -13.80 -5.75 27.32
C MET A 260 -13.02 -4.56 26.75
N ILE A 261 -13.23 -4.20 25.48
CA ILE A 261 -12.49 -3.12 24.81
C ILE A 261 -13.13 -1.76 25.09
N THR A 262 -14.45 -1.69 25.08
CA THR A 262 -15.27 -0.47 25.17
C THR A 262 -16.38 -0.62 26.22
N PRO A 263 -16.05 -0.70 27.53
CA PRO A 263 -17.05 -0.88 28.57
C PRO A 263 -18.15 0.18 28.51
N GLY A 264 -19.41 -0.24 28.47
CA GLY A 264 -20.57 0.66 28.41
C GLY A 264 -20.83 1.36 27.07
N GLN A 265 -20.02 1.14 26.02
CA GLN A 265 -20.33 1.62 24.66
C GLN A 265 -21.15 0.59 23.89
N THR A 266 -22.34 1.00 23.46
CA THR A 266 -23.30 0.13 22.74
C THR A 266 -23.44 0.48 21.27
N ASP A 267 -22.82 1.56 20.80
CA ASP A 267 -22.87 2.08 19.44
C ASP A 267 -21.96 1.31 18.45
N ILE A 268 -20.97 0.56 18.96
CA ILE A 268 -20.16 -0.35 18.15
C ILE A 268 -20.97 -1.62 17.83
N GLY A 269 -21.37 -1.73 16.56
CA GLY A 269 -22.30 -2.75 16.07
C GLY A 269 -21.68 -3.93 15.32
N ASN A 270 -20.40 -3.85 14.93
CA ASN A 270 -19.73 -4.94 14.23
C ASN A 270 -18.24 -5.06 14.58
N TRP A 271 -17.63 -6.18 14.16
CA TRP A 271 -16.22 -6.49 14.43
C TRP A 271 -15.24 -5.52 13.79
N LEU A 272 -15.56 -4.97 12.62
CA LEU A 272 -14.65 -4.06 11.91
C LEU A 272 -14.55 -2.72 12.66
N ASP A 273 -15.67 -2.17 13.10
CA ASP A 273 -15.73 -0.99 13.98
C ASP A 273 -14.97 -1.23 15.29
N LEU A 274 -15.16 -2.42 15.88
CA LEU A 274 -14.48 -2.79 17.13
C LEU A 274 -12.96 -2.88 16.95
N MET A 275 -12.48 -3.43 15.82
CA MET A 275 -11.05 -3.50 15.49
C MET A 275 -10.46 -2.10 15.30
N ASP A 276 -11.13 -1.22 14.55
CA ASP A 276 -10.65 0.15 14.36
C ASP A 276 -10.62 0.93 15.66
N TYR A 277 -11.61 0.74 16.54
CA TYR A 277 -11.60 1.33 17.87
C TYR A 277 -10.45 0.79 18.72
N ASP A 278 -10.23 -0.52 18.75
CA ASP A 278 -9.16 -1.16 19.53
C ASP A 278 -7.78 -0.69 19.07
N ASP A 279 -7.56 -0.58 17.76
CA ASP A 279 -6.35 -0.03 17.16
C ASP A 279 -6.13 1.44 17.59
N GLN A 280 -7.18 2.27 17.53
CA GLN A 280 -7.09 3.66 17.97
C GLN A 280 -6.75 3.80 19.45
N LYS A 281 -7.40 2.98 20.30
CA LYS A 281 -7.17 2.98 21.74
C LYS A 281 -5.76 2.49 22.09
N SER A 282 -5.32 1.40 21.46
CA SER A 282 -4.05 0.74 21.76
C SER A 282 -2.84 1.56 21.35
N PHE A 283 -2.93 2.26 20.21
CA PHE A 283 -1.82 3.05 19.68
C PHE A 283 -1.98 4.56 19.90
N GLY A 284 -3.06 5.00 20.55
CA GLY A 284 -3.34 6.42 20.78
C GLY A 284 -3.50 7.23 19.49
N ILE A 285 -3.90 6.59 18.40
CA ILE A 285 -4.07 7.25 17.09
C ILE A 285 -5.50 7.80 16.95
N VAL A 286 -5.62 8.94 16.25
CA VAL A 286 -6.90 9.48 15.81
C VAL A 286 -6.91 9.41 14.30
N ASP A 287 -7.71 8.49 13.77
CA ASP A 287 -7.90 8.34 12.34
C ASP A 287 -9.32 8.79 11.99
N LEU A 288 -9.41 9.92 11.28
CA LEU A 288 -10.65 10.53 10.85
C LEU A 288 -11.19 9.95 9.54
N ALA A 289 -10.38 9.16 8.82
CA ALA A 289 -10.90 8.28 7.77
C ALA A 289 -11.76 7.15 8.37
N ARG A 290 -11.53 6.79 9.65
CA ARG A 290 -12.27 5.73 10.37
C ARG A 290 -13.51 6.22 11.13
N ARG A 291 -13.55 7.49 11.56
CA ARG A 291 -14.71 8.08 12.27
C ARG A 291 -14.71 9.61 12.22
N PRO A 292 -15.88 10.27 12.32
CA PRO A 292 -15.92 11.72 12.44
C PRO A 292 -15.18 12.20 13.70
N PRO A 293 -14.54 13.39 13.66
CA PRO A 293 -13.95 13.96 14.86
C PRO A 293 -15.05 14.31 15.85
N ARG A 294 -14.69 14.47 17.13
CA ARG A 294 -15.64 14.79 18.21
C ARG A 294 -16.56 15.97 17.85
N SER A 295 -17.75 15.96 18.47
CA SER A 295 -18.79 16.96 18.24
C SER A 295 -18.23 18.39 18.39
N PRO A 296 -18.63 19.34 17.54
CA PRO A 296 -18.28 20.75 17.76
C PRO A 296 -18.79 21.30 19.09
N TYR A 297 -19.80 20.67 19.69
CA TYR A 297 -20.37 21.04 20.99
C TYR A 297 -19.76 20.27 22.17
N ASP A 298 -18.77 19.40 21.92
CA ASP A 298 -18.04 18.72 22.99
C ASP A 298 -17.22 19.75 23.79
N THR A 299 -17.54 19.87 25.08
CA THR A 299 -16.91 20.80 26.03
C THR A 299 -16.02 20.08 27.06
N ASN A 300 -15.75 18.79 26.88
CA ASN A 300 -14.97 17.98 27.82
C ASN A 300 -13.50 18.40 27.91
N ILE A 301 -13.01 19.22 26.97
CA ILE A 301 -11.68 19.82 27.03
C ILE A 301 -11.81 21.28 27.48
N GLY A 302 -11.61 21.51 28.78
CA GLY A 302 -11.54 22.85 29.36
C GLY A 302 -12.83 23.68 29.27
N GLY A 303 -13.99 23.07 28.98
CA GLY A 303 -15.25 23.80 28.78
C GLY A 303 -15.38 24.50 27.42
N ILE A 304 -14.39 24.34 26.52
CA ILE A 304 -14.32 25.10 25.26
C ILE A 304 -14.92 24.28 24.13
N THR A 305 -15.97 24.82 23.50
CA THR A 305 -16.55 24.25 22.27
C THR A 305 -15.52 24.22 21.14
N HIS A 306 -15.68 23.31 20.18
CA HIS A 306 -14.74 23.04 19.08
C HIS A 306 -13.33 22.55 19.45
N LEU A 307 -12.83 22.79 20.66
CA LEU A 307 -11.44 22.46 21.01
C LEU A 307 -11.16 20.96 20.88
N ALA A 308 -12.06 20.12 21.39
CA ALA A 308 -11.94 18.66 21.27
C ALA A 308 -11.86 18.20 19.80
N ARG A 309 -12.70 18.78 18.93
CA ARG A 309 -12.75 18.52 17.48
C ARG A 309 -11.48 18.99 16.77
N LEU A 310 -10.97 20.18 17.12
CA LEU A 310 -9.72 20.72 16.57
C LEU A 310 -8.53 19.84 16.93
N ILE A 311 -8.47 19.36 18.17
CA ILE A 311 -7.43 18.41 18.61
C ILE A 311 -7.48 17.12 17.79
N ASP A 312 -8.67 16.57 17.53
CA ASP A 312 -8.81 15.37 16.71
C ASP A 312 -8.32 15.59 15.28
N LYS A 313 -8.72 16.71 14.66
CA LYS A 313 -8.23 17.09 13.32
C LYS A 313 -6.72 17.25 13.31
N ALA A 314 -6.14 17.95 14.27
CA ALA A 314 -4.69 18.15 14.36
C ALA A 314 -3.93 16.83 14.53
N ARG A 315 -4.42 15.93 15.38
CA ARG A 315 -3.83 14.59 15.57
C ARG A 315 -3.92 13.76 14.28
N ALA A 316 -5.04 13.83 13.59
CA ALA A 316 -5.22 13.13 12.32
C ALA A 316 -4.35 13.68 11.20
N THR A 317 -4.19 15.01 11.11
CA THR A 317 -3.24 15.64 10.16
C THR A 317 -1.82 15.15 10.41
N SER A 318 -1.37 15.09 11.67
CA SER A 318 -0.02 14.64 12.00
C SER A 318 0.28 13.16 11.65
N ARG A 319 -0.75 12.41 11.26
CA ARG A 319 -0.69 10.98 10.95
C ARG A 319 -1.19 10.65 9.54
N ASP A 320 -1.39 11.66 8.69
CA ASP A 320 -1.97 11.53 7.34
C ASP A 320 -3.29 10.74 7.33
N SER A 321 -4.13 10.96 8.35
CA SER A 321 -5.35 10.19 8.58
C SER A 321 -6.58 11.09 8.70
N LEU A 322 -6.62 12.19 7.94
CA LEU A 322 -7.76 13.12 7.90
C LEU A 322 -9.00 12.56 7.19
N GLY A 323 -8.83 11.49 6.39
CA GLY A 323 -9.79 11.07 5.37
C GLY A 323 -9.34 11.52 3.99
#